data_AF-A0A952AV37-F1
#
_entry.id   AF-A0A952AV37-F1
#
_cell.length_a   1.000
_cell.length_b   1.000
_cell.length_c   1.000
_cell.angle_alpha   90.00
_cell.angle_beta   90.00
_cell.angle_gamma   90.00
#
_symmetry.space_group_name_H-M   'P 1'
#
loop_
_entity.id
_entity.type
_entity.pdbx_description
1 polymer ?
#
loop_
_entity_poly.entity_id
_entity_poly.type
_entity_poly.pdbx_seq_one_letter_code
_entity_poly.pdbx_strand_id
1 'polypeptide(L)'
;MRALSGIGVLLSIIFATGTVLTACGGQHTPESVAAPPVQEVEAVPTVSLPATPSTSKALPTPADTPVQPASPTPPPTATIDLTVAVQATQTAAAFPPTPLIVGEEQSTVELIPSETATSEPLPTPMDIYSWTLKVPILMYHYISEPPPGSDIYRVDLSVSPDDFRQQMAFLSENGYTPVDLNTLSLAIVNRATLPEKPVIITFDDGYLDAYENAFPILQEYGFEGTFFIITELIDLKSEGYMSWEMIEEMSRAGQRIESHSKTHPDLTLQSRDSIIYELLGSLETLAAHTGYRPRYLCYPAGRYNDETIAILKELDYWGAVTTMNGTWHGFDDRFEWRRVRIRNTTSITEFGYMLDMEGTLHGKPPSDG
;
A
#
# COMPACT_ATOMS: atom_id res chain seq x y z
N MET A 1 26.72 25.25 -39.73
CA MET A 1 25.61 25.32 -40.71
C MET A 1 25.73 24.15 -41.67
N ARG A 2 24.68 23.31 -41.69
CA ARG A 2 24.25 22.34 -42.72
C ARG A 2 25.24 21.23 -43.17
N ALA A 3 25.02 20.03 -42.61
CA ALA A 3 25.21 18.76 -43.28
C ALA A 3 23.83 18.21 -43.68
N LEU A 4 23.69 17.70 -44.90
CA LEU A 4 22.51 17.01 -45.41
C LEU A 4 22.93 16.02 -46.51
N SER A 5 22.31 14.82 -46.45
CA SER A 5 22.20 13.79 -47.49
C SER A 5 23.45 12.94 -47.77
N GLY A 6 23.41 11.61 -47.87
CA GLY A 6 22.30 10.64 -47.89
C GLY A 6 22.82 9.25 -48.29
N ILE A 7 22.28 8.22 -47.62
CA ILE A 7 21.93 6.84 -48.04
C ILE A 7 22.79 6.13 -49.11
N GLY A 8 23.30 4.94 -48.75
CA GLY A 8 23.74 3.90 -49.68
C GLY A 8 23.79 2.53 -48.99
N VAL A 9 22.71 1.76 -49.12
CA VAL A 9 22.54 0.37 -48.67
C VAL A 9 23.38 -0.56 -49.57
N LEU A 10 24.15 -1.48 -48.98
CA LEU A 10 24.75 -2.60 -49.71
C LEU A 10 24.28 -3.93 -49.13
N LEU A 11 23.38 -4.57 -49.88
CA LEU A 11 22.85 -5.91 -49.69
C LEU A 11 23.88 -6.92 -50.21
N SER A 12 24.32 -7.88 -49.40
CA SER A 12 25.12 -9.02 -49.86
C SER A 12 24.30 -10.30 -49.79
N ILE A 13 23.90 -10.77 -50.97
CA ILE A 13 23.28 -12.06 -51.25
C ILE A 13 24.42 -13.06 -51.47
N ILE A 14 24.41 -14.20 -50.78
CA ILE A 14 25.14 -15.40 -51.19
C ILE A 14 24.13 -16.54 -51.33
N PHE A 15 23.93 -16.96 -52.57
CA PHE A 15 23.29 -18.20 -52.99
C PHE A 15 24.35 -19.01 -53.75
N ALA A 16 24.56 -20.28 -53.37
CA ALA A 16 25.04 -21.35 -54.25
C ALA A 16 24.95 -22.70 -53.49
N THR A 17 23.93 -23.52 -53.78
CA THR A 17 24.00 -24.82 -54.51
C THR A 17 24.84 -25.91 -53.80
N GLY A 18 24.38 -27.11 -53.43
CA GLY A 18 23.24 -27.92 -53.87
C GLY A 18 23.72 -29.11 -54.72
N THR A 19 23.82 -30.32 -54.16
CA THR A 19 23.70 -31.67 -54.81
C THR A 19 23.75 -32.73 -53.69
N VAL A 20 22.70 -33.51 -53.33
CA VAL A 20 21.93 -34.60 -53.99
C VAL A 20 22.70 -35.90 -54.20
N LEU A 21 22.31 -36.94 -53.44
CA LEU A 21 22.29 -38.39 -53.73
C LEU A 21 21.57 -39.07 -52.55
N THR A 22 20.25 -39.32 -52.59
CA THR A 22 19.48 -40.39 -53.27
C THR A 22 19.67 -41.81 -52.70
N ALA A 23 18.78 -42.12 -51.75
CA ALA A 23 17.79 -43.21 -51.73
C ALA A 23 18.12 -44.69 -51.42
N CYS A 24 17.05 -45.29 -50.83
CA CYS A 24 16.63 -46.69 -50.72
C CYS A 24 17.10 -47.43 -49.46
N GLY A 25 16.24 -48.00 -48.60
CA GLY A 25 14.78 -48.17 -48.59
C GLY A 25 14.43 -49.19 -47.48
N GLY A 26 13.22 -49.15 -46.94
CA GLY A 26 12.75 -50.16 -45.99
C GLY A 26 11.45 -49.77 -45.31
N GLN A 27 10.35 -50.37 -45.77
CA GLN A 27 9.00 -50.22 -45.22
C GLN A 27 8.93 -50.81 -43.81
N HIS A 28 8.32 -50.09 -42.87
CA HIS A 28 7.71 -50.71 -41.69
C HIS A 28 6.32 -50.12 -41.44
N THR A 29 5.38 -51.03 -41.34
CA THR A 29 3.95 -50.90 -41.02
C THR A 29 3.71 -50.24 -39.66
N PRO A 30 2.57 -49.55 -39.44
CA PRO A 30 2.22 -49.06 -38.12
C PRO A 30 1.59 -50.20 -37.32
N GLU A 31 2.23 -50.61 -36.23
CA GLU A 31 1.66 -51.58 -35.29
C GLU A 31 1.25 -50.87 -34.00
N SER A 32 -0.03 -51.07 -33.67
CA SER A 32 -0.75 -50.56 -32.50
C SER A 32 -0.13 -51.09 -31.20
N VAL A 33 0.35 -50.19 -30.34
CA VAL A 33 0.74 -50.56 -28.98
C VAL A 33 -0.42 -50.34 -28.03
N ALA A 34 -0.97 -51.46 -27.55
CA ALA A 34 -1.99 -51.55 -26.52
C ALA A 34 -1.48 -51.05 -25.16
N ALA A 35 -2.37 -50.43 -24.40
CA ALA A 35 -2.16 -50.04 -23.01
C ALA A 35 -2.01 -51.28 -22.10
N PRO A 36 -1.12 -51.25 -21.09
CA PRO A 36 -1.01 -52.31 -20.10
C PRO A 36 -2.18 -52.29 -19.08
N PRO A 37 -2.46 -53.44 -18.42
CA PRO A 37 -3.71 -53.69 -17.72
C PRO A 37 -3.83 -52.98 -16.37
N VAL A 38 -5.07 -52.58 -16.06
CA VAL A 38 -5.53 -52.07 -14.76
C VAL A 38 -5.57 -53.25 -13.78
N GLN A 39 -4.88 -53.13 -12.64
CA GLN A 39 -5.05 -54.05 -11.51
C GLN A 39 -6.23 -53.60 -10.63
N GLU A 40 -7.11 -54.56 -10.34
CA GLU A 40 -8.22 -54.46 -9.40
C GLU A 40 -7.72 -54.11 -7.99
N VAL A 41 -8.37 -53.12 -7.37
CA VAL A 41 -8.22 -52.82 -5.94
C VAL A 41 -9.39 -53.49 -5.22
N GLU A 42 -9.06 -54.40 -4.30
CA GLU A 42 -10.00 -55.11 -3.44
C GLU A 42 -10.78 -54.16 -2.51
N ALA A 43 -12.05 -54.51 -2.31
CA ALA A 43 -13.00 -53.79 -1.46
C ALA A 43 -12.67 -53.94 0.04
N VAL A 44 -12.76 -52.83 0.78
CA VAL A 44 -12.66 -52.76 2.25
C VAL A 44 -14.01 -52.27 2.80
N PRO A 45 -14.52 -52.81 3.92
CA PRO A 45 -15.95 -52.85 4.20
C PRO A 45 -16.53 -51.55 4.76
N THR A 46 -17.80 -51.34 4.42
CA THR A 46 -18.67 -50.24 4.86
C THR A 46 -18.92 -50.31 6.36
N VAL A 47 -18.46 -49.29 7.10
CA VAL A 47 -18.89 -49.05 8.48
C VAL A 47 -20.04 -48.04 8.45
N SER A 48 -21.24 -48.53 8.75
CA SER A 48 -22.43 -47.71 8.96
C SER A 48 -22.32 -46.97 10.30
N LEU A 49 -22.34 -45.63 10.26
CA LEU A 49 -22.53 -44.78 11.44
C LEU A 49 -24.03 -44.47 11.62
N PRO A 50 -24.54 -44.42 12.86
CA PRO A 50 -25.96 -44.19 13.12
C PRO A 50 -26.34 -42.72 12.85
N ALA A 51 -27.54 -42.56 12.28
CA ALA A 51 -28.17 -41.27 12.02
C ALA A 51 -28.43 -40.51 13.34
N THR A 52 -27.84 -39.33 13.46
CA THR A 52 -28.21 -38.35 14.47
C THR A 52 -29.38 -37.48 13.96
N PRO A 53 -30.37 -37.16 14.80
CA PRO A 53 -31.51 -36.35 14.38
C PRO A 53 -31.09 -34.90 14.12
N SER A 54 -31.42 -34.40 12.94
CA SER A 54 -31.35 -32.99 12.56
C SER A 54 -32.35 -32.18 13.39
N THR A 55 -31.88 -31.55 14.47
CA THR A 55 -32.57 -30.43 15.10
C THR A 55 -32.06 -29.14 14.49
N SER A 56 -32.78 -28.65 13.49
CA SER A 56 -32.69 -27.26 13.04
C SER A 56 -33.08 -26.34 14.20
N LYS A 57 -32.12 -25.82 14.94
CA LYS A 57 -32.34 -24.59 15.71
C LYS A 57 -32.20 -23.42 14.75
N ALA A 58 -33.35 -22.86 14.37
CA ALA A 58 -33.43 -21.56 13.74
C ALA A 58 -32.69 -20.52 14.61
N LEU A 59 -31.86 -19.71 13.97
CA LEU A 59 -31.29 -18.50 14.59
C LEU A 59 -32.45 -17.58 15.04
N PRO A 60 -32.35 -16.93 16.21
CA PRO A 60 -33.35 -15.95 16.61
C PRO A 60 -33.37 -14.76 15.62
N THR A 61 -34.58 -14.31 15.29
CA THR A 61 -34.85 -13.09 14.53
C THR A 61 -34.17 -11.88 15.20
N PRO A 62 -33.54 -10.96 14.43
CA PRO A 62 -33.07 -9.70 14.99
C PRO A 62 -34.24 -8.93 15.62
N ALA A 63 -34.01 -8.42 16.84
CA ALA A 63 -34.96 -7.59 17.56
C ALA A 63 -35.18 -6.24 16.86
N ASP A 64 -36.37 -5.65 17.06
CA ASP A 64 -36.79 -4.38 16.48
C ASP A 64 -35.79 -3.24 16.73
N THR A 65 -35.48 -2.52 15.65
CA THR A 65 -34.69 -1.29 15.61
C THR A 65 -35.24 -0.23 16.59
N PRO A 66 -34.41 0.39 17.44
CA PRO A 66 -34.83 1.58 18.19
C PRO A 66 -35.12 2.74 17.22
N VAL A 67 -36.34 3.28 17.30
CA VAL A 67 -36.79 4.46 16.58
C VAL A 67 -35.89 5.67 16.90
N GLN A 68 -35.43 6.37 15.86
CA GLN A 68 -34.70 7.64 15.97
C GLN A 68 -35.47 8.66 16.84
N PRO A 69 -34.80 9.37 17.76
CA PRO A 69 -35.37 10.59 18.34
C PRO A 69 -35.38 11.73 17.30
N ALA A 70 -36.42 12.55 17.35
CA ALA A 70 -36.60 13.70 16.46
C ALA A 70 -35.46 14.74 16.60
N SER A 71 -35.04 15.30 15.45
CA SER A 71 -34.07 16.39 15.38
C SER A 71 -34.52 17.64 16.15
N PRO A 72 -33.64 18.32 16.91
CA PRO A 72 -33.94 19.62 17.49
C PRO A 72 -33.85 20.73 16.45
N THR A 73 -34.91 21.51 16.33
CA THR A 73 -35.01 22.78 15.57
C THR A 73 -34.02 23.83 16.12
N PRO A 74 -33.33 24.61 15.27
CA PRO A 74 -32.45 25.69 15.75
C PRO A 74 -33.25 26.89 16.29
N PRO A 75 -32.76 27.61 17.32
CA PRO A 75 -33.37 28.86 17.79
C PRO A 75 -33.02 30.05 16.88
N PRO A 76 -33.83 31.13 16.88
CA PRO A 76 -33.69 32.24 15.93
C PRO A 76 -32.50 33.16 16.24
N THR A 77 -31.87 33.64 15.18
CA THR A 77 -30.79 34.62 15.15
C THR A 77 -31.25 35.99 15.69
N ALA A 78 -30.59 36.49 16.73
CA ALA A 78 -30.73 37.88 17.17
C ALA A 78 -29.80 38.78 16.35
N THR A 79 -30.39 39.77 15.68
CA THR A 79 -29.69 40.86 14.98
C THR A 79 -29.45 41.99 15.99
N ILE A 80 -28.20 42.40 16.19
CA ILE A 80 -27.87 43.59 16.99
C ILE A 80 -27.55 44.73 16.03
N ASP A 81 -28.42 45.73 16.04
CA ASP A 81 -28.32 46.98 15.29
C ASP A 81 -27.66 48.04 16.22
N LEU A 82 -26.46 48.51 15.86
CA LEU A 82 -25.75 49.55 16.61
C LEU A 82 -25.94 50.89 15.90
N THR A 83 -26.90 51.68 16.41
CA THR A 83 -27.01 53.11 16.12
C THR A 83 -26.64 53.90 17.36
N VAL A 84 -25.50 54.61 17.33
CA VAL A 84 -25.22 55.70 18.26
C VAL A 84 -24.69 56.91 17.49
N ALA A 85 -25.37 58.02 17.72
CA ALA A 85 -25.28 59.27 17.02
C ALA A 85 -23.96 60.02 17.26
N VAL A 86 -23.51 60.69 16.20
CA VAL A 86 -22.42 61.67 16.19
C VAL A 86 -22.94 62.99 16.75
N GLN A 87 -22.27 63.54 17.77
CA GLN A 87 -22.32 64.97 18.08
C GLN A 87 -20.94 65.58 17.95
N ALA A 88 -20.85 66.58 17.09
CA ALA A 88 -19.67 67.40 16.86
C ALA A 88 -19.75 68.69 17.70
N THR A 89 -18.63 69.10 18.28
CA THR A 89 -18.41 70.50 18.68
C THR A 89 -16.95 70.85 18.41
N GLN A 90 -16.74 71.82 17.51
CA GLN A 90 -15.46 72.47 17.26
C GLN A 90 -15.15 73.48 18.37
N THR A 91 -13.88 73.63 18.74
CA THR A 91 -13.20 74.94 18.88
C THR A 91 -11.69 74.70 18.99
N ALA A 92 -10.93 75.36 18.12
CA ALA A 92 -9.47 75.37 18.08
C ALA A 92 -8.90 76.45 19.03
N ALA A 93 -7.78 76.16 19.70
CA ALA A 93 -6.71 77.14 19.98
C ALA A 93 -5.45 76.49 20.60
N ALA A 94 -4.32 76.69 19.90
CA ALA A 94 -2.93 76.86 20.35
C ALA A 94 -2.22 75.80 21.25
N PHE A 95 -1.20 75.17 20.66
CA PHE A 95 -0.16 74.37 21.34
C PHE A 95 0.92 75.24 22.02
N PRO A 96 1.49 74.77 23.14
CA PRO A 96 2.90 74.99 23.49
C PRO A 96 3.74 73.69 23.31
N PRO A 97 5.08 73.78 23.15
CA PRO A 97 5.89 72.69 22.61
C PRO A 97 6.18 71.57 23.62
N THR A 98 6.15 70.34 23.12
CA THR A 98 6.56 69.10 23.80
C THR A 98 8.09 69.04 23.96
N PRO A 99 8.64 68.58 25.11
CA PRO A 99 10.07 68.31 25.25
C PRO A 99 10.49 67.04 24.49
N LEU A 100 11.73 67.04 23.98
CA LEU A 100 12.36 65.91 23.30
C LEU A 100 12.53 64.71 24.24
N ILE A 101 11.86 63.61 23.94
CA ILE A 101 12.17 62.29 24.49
C ILE A 101 13.11 61.60 23.51
N VAL A 102 14.34 61.38 23.94
CA VAL A 102 15.31 60.48 23.29
C VAL A 102 14.89 59.06 23.66
N GLY A 103 14.26 58.36 22.71
CA GLY A 103 13.94 56.94 22.83
C GLY A 103 15.13 56.09 22.39
N GLU A 104 15.52 55.14 23.24
CA GLU A 104 16.52 54.12 22.99
C GLU A 104 16.18 53.29 21.75
N GLU A 105 17.21 52.96 20.96
CA GLU A 105 17.11 52.03 19.82
C GLU A 105 16.76 50.63 20.34
N GLN A 106 15.48 50.26 20.27
CA GLN A 106 15.06 48.87 20.29
C GLN A 106 15.40 48.24 18.94
N SER A 107 16.43 47.40 18.93
CA SER A 107 16.79 46.52 17.83
C SER A 107 15.60 45.62 17.48
N THR A 108 14.92 45.91 16.38
CA THR A 108 13.95 45.01 15.74
C THR A 108 14.68 43.78 15.23
N VAL A 109 14.49 42.64 15.89
CA VAL A 109 14.87 41.34 15.34
C VAL A 109 13.86 41.01 14.25
N GLU A 110 14.28 41.17 12.99
CA GLU A 110 13.54 40.72 11.83
C GLU A 110 13.53 39.19 11.82
N LEU A 111 12.37 38.60 12.16
CA LEU A 111 12.14 37.16 12.04
C LEU A 111 12.09 36.82 10.55
N ILE A 112 13.23 36.40 10.00
CA ILE A 112 13.30 35.82 8.67
C ILE A 112 12.50 34.51 8.74
N PRO A 113 11.43 34.32 7.95
CA PRO A 113 10.76 33.03 7.86
C PRO A 113 11.78 32.00 7.35
N SER A 114 12.06 30.98 8.15
CA SER A 114 12.79 29.81 7.67
C SER A 114 11.92 29.16 6.59
N GLU A 115 12.45 29.02 5.38
CA GLU A 115 11.80 28.21 4.35
C GLU A 115 11.68 26.78 4.89
N THR A 116 10.49 26.41 5.35
CA THR A 116 10.13 25.00 5.51
C THR A 116 10.22 24.41 4.12
N ALA A 117 11.16 23.50 3.89
CA ALA A 117 11.25 22.75 2.64
C ALA A 117 9.94 21.97 2.47
N THR A 118 9.01 22.53 1.69
CA THR A 118 7.88 21.78 1.15
C THR A 118 8.50 20.76 0.21
N SER A 119 8.43 19.48 0.57
CA SER A 119 8.83 18.42 -0.36
C SER A 119 8.00 18.57 -1.62
N GLU A 120 8.66 18.76 -2.77
CA GLU A 120 7.94 18.74 -4.04
C GLU A 120 7.32 17.34 -4.19
N PRO A 121 6.01 17.24 -4.49
CA PRO A 121 5.38 15.95 -4.69
C PRO A 121 6.06 15.27 -5.88
N LEU A 122 6.43 13.99 -5.70
CA LEU A 122 6.98 13.20 -6.81
C LEU A 122 5.97 13.21 -7.99
N PRO A 123 6.46 13.27 -9.25
CA PRO A 123 5.60 13.33 -10.42
C PRO A 123 4.88 11.99 -10.65
N THR A 124 3.61 12.02 -11.06
CA THR A 124 2.85 10.81 -11.36
C THR A 124 3.55 10.00 -12.47
N PRO A 125 3.83 8.70 -12.24
CA PRO A 125 4.36 7.78 -13.24
C PRO A 125 3.52 7.77 -14.53
N MET A 126 4.13 8.04 -15.70
CA MET A 126 3.46 8.09 -17.01
C MET A 126 3.98 7.02 -18.00
N ASP A 127 3.08 6.58 -18.88
CA ASP A 127 3.01 5.36 -19.72
C ASP A 127 4.12 5.08 -20.76
N ILE A 128 5.32 5.64 -20.66
CA ILE A 128 6.29 5.55 -21.77
C ILE A 128 7.02 4.20 -21.87
N TYR A 129 7.15 3.43 -20.80
CA TYR A 129 7.71 2.06 -20.77
C TYR A 129 7.21 1.32 -19.51
N SER A 130 6.68 0.09 -19.62
CA SER A 130 6.30 -0.74 -18.45
C SER A 130 7.19 -2.00 -18.37
N TRP A 131 7.96 -2.14 -17.29
CA TRP A 131 8.66 -3.39 -16.98
C TRP A 131 7.84 -4.17 -15.95
N THR A 132 7.87 -5.50 -16.03
CA THR A 132 7.48 -6.33 -14.89
C THR A 132 8.73 -6.65 -14.07
N LEU A 133 8.77 -6.14 -12.85
CA LEU A 133 9.89 -6.30 -11.92
C LEU A 133 9.52 -7.32 -10.84
N LYS A 134 10.50 -8.13 -10.42
CA LYS A 134 10.36 -9.06 -9.30
C LYS A 134 10.83 -8.38 -8.02
N VAL A 135 9.90 -8.02 -7.14
CA VAL A 135 10.15 -7.38 -5.85
C VAL A 135 9.19 -7.98 -4.81
N PRO A 136 9.66 -8.72 -3.80
CA PRO A 136 8.79 -9.20 -2.73
C PRO A 136 8.22 -8.03 -1.93
N ILE A 137 6.90 -7.94 -1.85
CA ILE A 137 6.18 -7.02 -0.96
C ILE A 137 5.68 -7.82 0.23
N LEU A 138 6.37 -7.75 1.35
CA LEU A 138 6.05 -8.49 2.57
C LEU A 138 4.82 -7.88 3.25
N MET A 139 3.88 -8.72 3.65
CA MET A 139 2.64 -8.33 4.34
C MET A 139 2.66 -8.84 5.77
N TYR A 140 2.81 -7.90 6.70
CA TYR A 140 2.67 -8.08 8.15
C TYR A 140 1.39 -7.43 8.65
N HIS A 141 0.92 -7.85 9.82
CA HIS A 141 -0.19 -7.20 10.53
C HIS A 141 0.25 -6.96 11.97
N TYR A 142 0.09 -7.96 12.85
CA TYR A 142 0.51 -7.87 14.25
C TYR A 142 1.96 -8.28 14.42
N ILE A 143 2.73 -7.46 15.12
CA ILE A 143 4.08 -7.80 15.60
C ILE A 143 4.01 -7.99 17.12
N SER A 144 3.24 -8.97 17.55
CA SER A 144 3.00 -9.31 18.95
C SER A 144 2.57 -10.76 19.09
N GLU A 145 2.80 -11.32 20.28
CA GLU A 145 2.23 -12.60 20.64
C GLU A 145 0.70 -12.52 20.65
N PRO A 146 -0.01 -13.45 19.99
CA PRO A 146 -1.46 -13.44 20.01
C PRO A 146 -1.95 -13.71 21.45
N PRO A 147 -2.91 -12.91 21.97
CA PRO A 147 -3.47 -13.14 23.30
C PRO A 147 -4.06 -14.56 23.47
N PRO A 148 -4.05 -15.15 24.67
CA PRO A 148 -4.69 -16.43 24.91
C PRO A 148 -6.16 -16.46 24.48
N GLY A 149 -6.54 -17.48 23.71
CA GLY A 149 -7.91 -17.60 23.18
C GLY A 149 -8.19 -16.80 21.90
N SER A 150 -7.16 -16.22 21.28
CA SER A 150 -7.26 -15.61 19.95
C SER A 150 -7.85 -16.58 18.92
N ASP A 151 -8.62 -16.05 17.98
CA ASP A 151 -9.13 -16.83 16.86
C ASP A 151 -8.02 -17.19 15.86
N ILE A 152 -8.37 -18.02 14.87
CA ILE A 152 -7.41 -18.49 13.87
C ILE A 152 -6.82 -17.35 13.03
N TYR A 153 -7.55 -16.26 12.82
CA TYR A 153 -7.07 -15.13 12.02
C TYR A 153 -6.08 -14.28 12.80
N ARG A 154 -6.41 -13.94 14.06
CA ARG A 154 -5.48 -13.24 14.94
C ARG A 154 -4.19 -14.04 15.14
N VAL A 155 -4.30 -15.36 15.28
CA VAL A 155 -3.11 -16.22 15.35
C VAL A 155 -2.34 -16.19 14.03
N ASP A 156 -2.96 -16.48 12.87
CA ASP A 156 -2.24 -16.55 11.58
C ASP A 156 -1.52 -15.24 11.22
N LEU A 157 -2.11 -14.10 11.60
CA LEU A 157 -1.62 -12.76 11.31
C LEU A 157 -0.60 -12.20 12.33
N SER A 158 -0.30 -12.94 13.40
CA SER A 158 0.64 -12.53 14.46
C SER A 158 2.04 -13.07 14.21
N VAL A 159 3.03 -12.19 14.12
CA VAL A 159 4.45 -12.54 14.15
C VAL A 159 5.03 -12.07 15.48
N SER A 160 5.78 -12.92 16.19
CA SER A 160 6.42 -12.50 17.44
C SER A 160 7.48 -11.42 17.18
N PRO A 161 7.76 -10.51 18.13
CA PRO A 161 8.86 -9.55 17.97
C PRO A 161 10.22 -10.21 17.70
N ASP A 162 10.47 -11.38 18.30
CA ASP A 162 11.71 -12.13 18.11
C ASP A 162 11.81 -12.75 16.71
N ASP A 163 10.71 -13.26 16.16
CA ASP A 163 10.69 -13.76 14.79
C ASP A 163 10.81 -12.63 13.78
N PHE A 164 10.12 -11.50 14.02
CA PHE A 164 10.26 -10.32 13.17
C PHE A 164 11.70 -9.80 13.16
N ARG A 165 12.35 -9.72 14.33
CA ARG A 165 13.76 -9.36 14.45
C ARG A 165 14.68 -10.32 13.68
N GLN A 166 14.45 -11.63 13.79
CA GLN A 166 15.20 -12.62 13.01
C GLN A 166 15.00 -12.46 11.50
N GLN A 167 13.78 -12.12 11.06
CA GLN A 167 13.49 -11.86 9.65
C GLN A 167 14.22 -10.60 9.15
N MET A 168 14.23 -9.51 9.93
CA MET A 168 14.99 -8.29 9.57
C MET A 168 16.50 -8.55 9.55
N ALA A 169 17.02 -9.31 10.52
CA ALA A 169 18.40 -9.78 10.52
C ALA A 169 18.73 -10.56 9.25
N PHE A 170 17.86 -11.50 8.87
CA PHE A 170 18.02 -12.30 7.66
C PHE A 170 18.08 -11.42 6.41
N LEU A 171 17.18 -10.44 6.27
CA LEU A 171 17.22 -9.50 5.14
C LEU A 171 18.57 -8.78 5.07
N SER A 172 19.02 -8.21 6.19
CA SER A 172 20.31 -7.49 6.28
C SER A 172 21.50 -8.39 5.94
N GLU A 173 21.59 -9.56 6.56
CA GLU A 173 22.70 -10.51 6.41
C GLU A 173 22.77 -11.14 5.01
N ASN A 174 21.63 -11.24 4.31
CA ASN A 174 21.56 -11.84 2.97
C ASN A 174 21.54 -10.80 1.84
N GLY A 175 21.80 -9.52 2.17
CA GLY A 175 21.98 -8.44 1.20
C GLY A 175 20.68 -7.96 0.55
N TYR A 176 19.54 -8.13 1.20
CA TYR A 176 18.29 -7.50 0.78
C TYR A 176 18.33 -6.01 1.11
N THR A 177 17.83 -5.19 0.18
CA THR A 177 17.75 -3.75 0.36
C THR A 177 16.29 -3.32 0.46
N PRO A 178 15.82 -2.86 1.62
CA PRO A 178 14.48 -2.29 1.72
C PRO A 178 14.30 -1.09 0.81
N VAL A 179 13.17 -1.03 0.11
CA VAL A 179 12.74 0.10 -0.71
C VAL A 179 11.25 0.37 -0.46
N ASP A 180 10.77 1.54 -0.84
CA ASP A 180 9.36 1.89 -0.76
C ASP A 180 8.59 1.62 -2.07
N LEU A 181 7.27 1.73 -2.01
CA LEU A 181 6.40 1.56 -3.18
C LEU A 181 6.64 2.65 -4.25
N ASN A 182 7.09 3.85 -3.87
CA ASN A 182 7.46 4.89 -4.84
C ASN A 182 8.65 4.48 -5.68
N THR A 183 9.67 3.91 -5.05
CA THR A 183 10.87 3.40 -5.72
C THR A 183 10.49 2.31 -6.71
N LEU A 184 9.59 1.39 -6.35
CA LEU A 184 9.05 0.39 -7.27
C LEU A 184 8.29 1.02 -8.44
N SER A 185 7.35 1.93 -8.17
CA SER A 185 6.59 2.64 -9.20
C SER A 185 7.51 3.34 -10.21
N LEU A 186 8.49 4.10 -9.72
CA LEU A 186 9.45 4.83 -10.55
C LEU A 186 10.36 3.89 -11.33
N ALA A 187 10.78 2.76 -10.75
CA ALA A 187 11.56 1.74 -11.46
C ALA A 187 10.78 1.14 -12.62
N ILE A 188 9.48 0.85 -12.42
CA ILE A 188 8.59 0.29 -13.45
C ILE A 188 8.44 1.25 -14.64
N VAL A 189 8.22 2.55 -14.38
CA VAL A 189 7.91 3.52 -15.47
C VAL A 189 9.13 4.23 -16.08
N ASN A 190 10.13 4.57 -15.25
CA ASN A 190 11.25 5.43 -15.66
C ASN A 190 12.53 4.64 -15.87
N ARG A 191 12.49 3.30 -15.72
CA ARG A 191 13.68 2.43 -15.72
C ARG A 191 14.71 2.83 -14.67
N ALA A 192 14.27 3.43 -13.56
CA ALA A 192 15.15 3.65 -12.42
C ALA A 192 15.71 2.29 -11.98
N THR A 193 17.00 2.26 -11.66
CA THR A 193 17.65 1.01 -11.25
C THR A 193 17.29 0.72 -9.81
N LEU A 194 16.66 -0.43 -9.55
CA LEU A 194 16.48 -0.94 -8.20
C LEU A 194 17.83 -1.41 -7.63
N PRO A 195 18.02 -1.32 -6.30
CA PRO A 195 19.17 -1.95 -5.66
C PRO A 195 19.14 -3.47 -5.85
N GLU A 196 20.24 -4.14 -5.54
CA GLU A 196 20.26 -5.59 -5.50
C GLU A 196 19.29 -6.11 -4.42
N LYS A 197 18.55 -7.17 -4.75
CA LYS A 197 17.57 -7.83 -3.88
C LYS A 197 16.63 -6.82 -3.18
N PRO A 198 15.87 -6.02 -3.95
CA PRO A 198 14.93 -5.07 -3.36
C PRO A 198 13.83 -5.84 -2.62
N VAL A 199 13.41 -5.33 -1.46
CA VAL A 199 12.28 -5.87 -0.69
C VAL A 199 11.44 -4.71 -0.16
N ILE A 200 10.13 -4.87 -0.15
CA ILE A 200 9.22 -3.86 0.43
C ILE A 200 8.59 -4.48 1.68
N ILE A 201 8.67 -3.79 2.81
CA ILE A 201 8.13 -4.26 4.08
C ILE A 201 6.85 -3.48 4.35
N THR A 202 5.71 -4.16 4.42
CA THR A 202 4.40 -3.52 4.64
C THR A 202 3.69 -4.03 5.88
N PHE A 203 3.00 -3.13 6.59
CA PHE A 203 2.19 -3.41 7.76
C PHE A 203 0.78 -2.88 7.55
N ASP A 204 -0.22 -3.71 7.79
CA ASP A 204 -1.62 -3.34 7.66
C ASP A 204 -2.21 -2.86 9.01
N ASP A 205 -3.39 -2.25 8.93
CA ASP A 205 -4.31 -1.90 10.04
C ASP A 205 -3.91 -0.78 11.01
N GLY A 206 -2.62 -0.49 11.20
CA GLY A 206 -2.19 0.58 12.11
C GLY A 206 -2.24 0.21 13.60
N TYR A 207 -2.02 -1.07 13.91
CA TYR A 207 -1.94 -1.56 15.29
C TYR A 207 -0.80 -0.93 16.09
N LEU A 208 -1.00 -0.84 17.41
CA LEU A 208 -0.03 -0.26 18.34
C LEU A 208 1.31 -1.01 18.35
N ASP A 209 1.29 -2.32 18.14
CA ASP A 209 2.50 -3.16 18.13
C ASP A 209 3.41 -2.88 16.93
N ALA A 210 2.90 -2.28 15.85
CA ALA A 210 3.70 -1.75 14.76
C ALA A 210 4.63 -0.62 15.25
N TYR A 211 4.17 0.22 16.17
CA TYR A 211 4.99 1.27 16.80
C TYR A 211 5.87 0.71 17.92
N GLU A 212 5.31 -0.09 18.83
CA GLU A 212 6.03 -0.55 20.02
C GLU A 212 7.12 -1.60 19.70
N ASN A 213 6.89 -2.45 18.70
CA ASN A 213 7.78 -3.57 18.39
C ASN A 213 8.43 -3.43 17.00
N ALA A 214 7.64 -3.21 15.95
CA ALA A 214 8.18 -3.24 14.58
C ALA A 214 9.09 -2.04 14.29
N PHE A 215 8.63 -0.82 14.61
CA PHE A 215 9.36 0.42 14.36
C PHE A 215 10.76 0.46 14.99
N PRO A 216 10.96 0.18 16.30
CA PRO A 216 12.32 0.16 16.86
C PRO A 216 13.20 -0.92 16.23
N ILE A 217 12.66 -2.10 15.90
CA ILE A 217 13.43 -3.15 15.21
C ILE A 217 13.86 -2.66 13.82
N LEU A 218 12.98 -2.03 13.05
CA LEU A 218 13.34 -1.46 11.75
C LEU A 218 14.45 -0.41 11.88
N GLN A 219 14.38 0.46 12.90
CA GLN A 219 15.41 1.46 13.17
C GLN A 219 16.77 0.84 13.48
N GLU A 220 16.82 -0.28 14.21
CA GLU A 220 18.07 -0.99 14.50
C GLU A 220 18.81 -1.45 13.24
N TYR A 221 18.06 -1.81 12.18
CA TYR A 221 18.63 -2.21 10.88
C TYR A 221 18.74 -1.04 9.88
N GLY A 222 18.28 0.16 10.24
CA GLY A 222 18.18 1.30 9.32
C GLY A 222 17.19 1.06 8.18
N PHE A 223 16.16 0.25 8.42
CA PHE A 223 15.18 -0.15 7.43
C PHE A 223 13.97 0.78 7.42
N GLU A 224 13.43 0.97 6.21
CA GLU A 224 12.17 1.65 5.97
C GLU A 224 11.06 0.62 5.75
N GLY A 225 9.89 0.89 6.33
CA GLY A 225 8.65 0.15 6.15
C GLY A 225 7.52 1.07 5.70
N THR A 226 6.49 0.46 5.12
CA THR A 226 5.24 1.11 4.74
C THR A 226 4.10 0.65 5.63
N PHE A 227 3.39 1.58 6.27
CA PHE A 227 2.32 1.34 7.22
C PHE A 227 1.01 1.84 6.62
N PHE A 228 0.07 0.93 6.38
CA PHE A 228 -1.26 1.23 5.87
C PHE A 228 -2.21 1.46 7.06
N ILE A 229 -2.79 2.66 7.15
CA ILE A 229 -3.51 3.12 8.34
C ILE A 229 -5.02 3.20 8.08
N ILE A 230 -5.80 2.63 8.99
CA ILE A 230 -7.25 2.83 9.08
C ILE A 230 -7.50 4.10 9.90
N THR A 231 -7.71 5.23 9.22
CA THR A 231 -7.62 6.54 9.87
C THR A 231 -8.67 6.76 10.97
N GLU A 232 -9.88 6.23 10.82
CA GLU A 232 -10.94 6.42 11.82
C GLU A 232 -10.63 5.73 13.15
N LEU A 233 -9.91 4.59 13.13
CA LEU A 233 -9.53 3.91 14.37
C LEU A 233 -8.53 4.72 15.19
N ILE A 234 -7.64 5.45 14.51
CA ILE A 234 -6.70 6.40 15.12
C ILE A 234 -7.43 7.65 15.63
N ASP A 235 -8.32 8.23 14.82
CA ASP A 235 -9.14 9.39 15.21
C ASP A 235 -9.97 9.12 16.47
N LEU A 236 -10.54 7.92 16.57
CA LEU A 236 -11.34 7.48 17.71
C LEU A 236 -10.51 7.02 18.92
N LYS A 237 -9.18 6.99 18.80
CA LYS A 237 -8.26 6.48 19.84
C LYS A 237 -8.64 5.07 20.28
N SER A 238 -8.93 4.22 19.29
CA SER A 238 -9.36 2.85 19.52
C SER A 238 -8.28 2.07 20.27
N GLU A 239 -8.68 1.28 21.26
CA GLU A 239 -7.74 0.46 22.03
C GLU A 239 -6.97 -0.51 21.12
N GLY A 240 -5.66 -0.60 21.31
CA GLY A 240 -4.78 -1.46 20.52
C GLY A 240 -4.31 -0.87 19.18
N TYR A 241 -4.64 0.39 18.88
CA TYR A 241 -4.15 1.11 17.71
C TYR A 241 -3.19 2.24 18.10
N MET A 242 -2.35 2.65 17.15
CA MET A 242 -1.46 3.80 17.35
C MET A 242 -2.23 5.10 17.58
N SER A 243 -1.54 6.11 18.12
CA SER A 243 -2.02 7.50 18.11
C SER A 243 -1.45 8.28 16.92
N TRP A 244 -2.02 9.45 16.62
CA TRP A 244 -1.46 10.33 15.59
C TRP A 244 -0.05 10.79 15.91
N GLU A 245 0.27 11.05 17.18
CA GLU A 245 1.62 11.44 17.59
C GLU A 245 2.65 10.35 17.27
N MET A 246 2.29 9.08 17.45
CA MET A 246 3.13 7.93 17.08
C MET A 246 3.35 7.84 15.57
N ILE A 247 2.28 7.99 14.78
CA ILE A 247 2.34 7.94 13.30
C ILE A 247 3.18 9.10 12.75
N GLU A 248 3.02 10.30 13.30
CA GLU A 248 3.81 11.49 12.94
C GLU A 248 5.29 11.33 13.30
N GLU A 249 5.61 10.67 14.41
CA GLU A 249 6.98 10.31 14.77
C GLU A 249 7.58 9.32 13.77
N MET A 250 6.87 8.23 13.45
CA MET A 250 7.32 7.24 12.47
C MET A 250 7.55 7.87 11.09
N SER A 251 6.62 8.72 10.64
CA SER A 251 6.73 9.47 9.39
C SER A 251 7.98 10.35 9.35
N ARG A 252 8.23 11.14 10.41
CA ARG A 252 9.44 11.98 10.53
C ARG A 252 10.73 11.15 10.60
N ALA A 253 10.66 9.93 11.10
CA ALA A 253 11.77 8.98 11.13
C ALA A 253 11.99 8.24 9.80
N GLY A 254 11.25 8.60 8.75
CA GLY A 254 11.44 8.08 7.38
C GLY A 254 10.55 6.89 7.03
N GLN A 255 9.64 6.46 7.91
CA GLN A 255 8.68 5.41 7.57
C GLN A 255 7.59 5.96 6.64
N ARG A 256 7.10 5.15 5.69
CA ARG A 256 5.99 5.54 4.82
C ARG A 256 4.67 5.24 5.50
N ILE A 257 3.81 6.23 5.56
CA ILE A 257 2.42 6.13 5.99
C ILE A 257 1.51 6.24 4.76
N GLU A 258 0.68 5.23 4.53
CA GLU A 258 -0.19 5.10 3.36
C GLU A 258 -1.61 4.69 3.81
N SER A 259 -2.58 4.66 2.88
CA SER A 259 -4.01 4.48 3.24
C SER A 259 -4.42 3.01 3.37
N HIS A 260 -5.19 2.68 4.41
CA HIS A 260 -5.97 1.44 4.51
C HIS A 260 -7.48 1.70 4.53
N SER A 261 -7.93 2.70 3.78
CA SER A 261 -9.29 3.30 3.84
C SER A 261 -9.57 4.02 5.16
N LYS A 262 -10.76 4.61 5.28
CA LYS A 262 -11.11 5.41 6.45
C LYS A 262 -11.61 4.52 7.59
N THR A 263 -12.53 3.62 7.28
CA THR A 263 -13.28 2.81 8.25
C THR A 263 -13.10 1.30 8.06
N HIS A 264 -12.26 0.90 7.09
CA HIS A 264 -11.97 -0.50 6.74
C HIS A 264 -13.19 -1.35 6.30
N PRO A 265 -14.08 -0.84 5.41
CA PRO A 265 -15.20 -1.63 4.92
C PRO A 265 -14.77 -2.56 3.78
N ASP A 266 -15.57 -3.58 3.50
CA ASP A 266 -15.50 -4.29 2.22
C ASP A 266 -15.95 -3.34 1.09
N LEU A 267 -14.97 -2.83 0.34
CA LEU A 267 -15.17 -1.85 -0.74
C LEU A 267 -16.05 -2.41 -1.87
N THR A 268 -16.13 -3.73 -2.04
CA THR A 268 -16.95 -4.35 -3.10
C THR A 268 -18.45 -4.22 -2.83
N LEU A 269 -18.83 -3.96 -1.58
CA LEU A 269 -20.21 -3.83 -1.13
C LEU A 269 -20.66 -2.37 -0.99
N GLN A 270 -19.76 -1.41 -1.24
CA GLN A 270 -20.02 0.00 -1.06
C GLN A 270 -20.56 0.66 -2.34
N SER A 271 -21.34 1.73 -2.17
CA SER A 271 -21.68 2.63 -3.28
C SER A 271 -20.45 3.45 -3.69
N ARG A 272 -20.47 3.99 -4.91
CA ARG A 272 -19.42 4.91 -5.39
C ARG A 272 -19.13 6.05 -4.40
N ASP A 273 -20.17 6.72 -3.89
CA ASP A 273 -20.00 7.83 -2.94
C ASP A 273 -19.37 7.35 -1.62
N SER A 274 -19.71 6.15 -1.16
CA SER A 274 -19.09 5.55 0.02
C SER A 274 -17.63 5.18 -0.24
N ILE A 275 -17.29 4.62 -1.40
CA ILE A 275 -15.87 4.37 -1.77
C ILE A 275 -15.09 5.68 -1.82
N ILE A 276 -15.64 6.75 -2.40
CA ILE A 276 -15.00 8.07 -2.41
C ILE A 276 -14.78 8.57 -0.97
N TYR A 277 -15.79 8.47 -0.11
CA TYR A 277 -15.66 8.84 1.31
C TYR A 277 -14.53 8.09 2.01
N GLU A 278 -14.43 6.78 1.77
CA GLU A 278 -13.38 5.93 2.34
C GLU A 278 -11.98 6.31 1.84
N LEU A 279 -11.83 6.49 0.53
CA LEU A 279 -10.52 6.66 -0.11
C LEU A 279 -10.01 8.10 -0.04
N LEU A 280 -10.87 9.10 -0.27
CA LEU A 280 -10.50 10.50 -0.16
C LEU A 280 -10.42 10.91 1.31
N GLY A 281 -11.34 10.44 2.16
CA GLY A 281 -11.35 10.77 3.57
C GLY A 281 -10.08 10.32 4.30
N SER A 282 -9.63 9.09 4.06
CA SER A 282 -8.36 8.60 4.62
C SER A 282 -7.15 9.33 4.06
N LEU A 283 -7.14 9.60 2.75
CA LEU A 283 -6.06 10.32 2.07
C LEU A 283 -5.84 11.72 2.64
N GLU A 284 -6.91 12.50 2.77
CA GLU A 284 -6.84 13.88 3.27
C GLU A 284 -6.45 13.91 4.76
N THR A 285 -6.99 12.98 5.57
CA THR A 285 -6.57 12.84 6.98
C THR A 285 -5.08 12.55 7.09
N LEU A 286 -4.56 11.57 6.35
CA LEU A 286 -3.14 11.23 6.36
C LEU A 286 -2.26 12.38 5.85
N ALA A 287 -2.69 13.08 4.80
CA ALA A 287 -1.94 14.22 4.26
C ALA A 287 -1.82 15.36 5.28
N ALA A 288 -2.88 15.61 6.05
CA ALA A 288 -2.88 16.63 7.10
C ALA A 288 -1.88 16.32 8.24
N HIS A 289 -1.72 15.04 8.60
CA HIS A 289 -0.80 14.63 9.68
C HIS A 289 0.65 14.44 9.21
N THR A 290 0.84 13.89 8.02
CA THR A 290 2.18 13.51 7.53
C THR A 290 2.87 14.59 6.71
N GLY A 291 2.13 15.59 6.23
CA GLY A 291 2.66 16.67 5.40
C GLY A 291 2.95 16.27 3.96
N TYR A 292 2.63 15.05 3.55
CA TYR A 292 2.69 14.61 2.16
C TYR A 292 1.43 13.84 1.78
N ARG A 293 1.12 13.80 0.48
CA ARG A 293 -0.04 13.06 -0.04
C ARG A 293 0.26 11.56 -0.13
N PRO A 294 -0.47 10.67 0.54
CA PRO A 294 -0.40 9.23 0.30
C PRO A 294 -0.68 8.91 -1.16
N ARG A 295 0.01 7.89 -1.69
CA ARG A 295 -0.08 7.46 -3.10
C ARG A 295 -0.54 6.03 -3.26
N TYR A 296 -0.59 5.24 -2.18
CA TYR A 296 -0.97 3.83 -2.23
C TYR A 296 -2.11 3.50 -1.28
N LEU A 297 -2.92 2.55 -1.72
CA LEU A 297 -3.95 1.91 -0.90
C LEU A 297 -3.55 0.46 -0.62
N CYS A 298 -3.75 -0.01 0.60
CA CYS A 298 -3.96 -1.43 0.85
C CYS A 298 -5.46 -1.70 0.91
N TYR A 299 -5.96 -2.66 0.14
CA TYR A 299 -7.40 -2.95 0.13
C TYR A 299 -7.84 -3.64 1.42
N PRO A 300 -8.89 -3.16 2.12
CA PRO A 300 -9.47 -3.89 3.25
C PRO A 300 -9.81 -5.34 2.88
N ALA A 301 -9.28 -6.28 3.66
CA ALA A 301 -9.37 -7.72 3.40
C ALA A 301 -8.93 -8.19 1.99
N GLY A 302 -8.19 -7.35 1.24
CA GLY A 302 -7.81 -7.60 -0.15
C GLY A 302 -8.96 -7.53 -1.17
N ARG A 303 -10.11 -6.96 -0.80
CA ARG A 303 -11.31 -6.94 -1.64
C ARG A 303 -11.48 -5.62 -2.38
N TYR A 304 -11.66 -5.72 -3.69
CA TYR A 304 -11.86 -4.58 -4.60
C TYR A 304 -12.63 -5.02 -5.84
N ASN A 305 -13.08 -4.03 -6.62
CA ASN A 305 -13.74 -4.20 -7.91
C ASN A 305 -13.33 -3.06 -8.87
N ASP A 306 -13.79 -3.14 -10.12
CA ASP A 306 -13.48 -2.16 -11.16
C ASP A 306 -13.85 -0.72 -10.76
N GLU A 307 -14.96 -0.54 -10.04
CA GLU A 307 -15.39 0.77 -9.53
C GLU A 307 -14.38 1.35 -8.54
N THR A 308 -13.86 0.51 -7.64
CA THR A 308 -12.83 0.91 -6.67
C THR A 308 -11.55 1.35 -7.40
N ILE A 309 -11.10 0.58 -8.40
CA ILE A 309 -9.92 0.92 -9.21
C ILE A 309 -10.14 2.20 -10.01
N ALA A 310 -11.34 2.41 -10.57
CA ALA A 310 -11.68 3.64 -11.28
C ALA A 310 -11.54 4.87 -10.36
N ILE A 311 -12.07 4.79 -9.14
CA ILE A 311 -12.00 5.88 -8.17
C ILE A 311 -10.55 6.11 -7.71
N LEU A 312 -9.75 5.06 -7.50
CA LEU A 312 -8.31 5.23 -7.19
C LEU A 312 -7.57 6.04 -8.26
N LYS A 313 -7.86 5.78 -9.53
CA LYS A 313 -7.28 6.54 -10.67
C LYS A 313 -7.75 7.98 -10.67
N GLU A 314 -9.04 8.23 -10.43
CA GLU A 314 -9.59 9.59 -10.34
C GLU A 314 -8.99 10.40 -9.17
N LEU A 315 -8.69 9.72 -8.07
CA LEU A 315 -8.02 10.28 -6.89
C LEU A 315 -6.49 10.28 -7.02
N ASP A 316 -5.91 10.04 -8.20
CA ASP A 316 -4.46 10.10 -8.46
C ASP A 316 -3.63 9.25 -7.46
N TYR A 317 -4.16 8.08 -7.09
CA TYR A 317 -3.36 7.02 -6.48
C TYR A 317 -2.43 6.43 -7.56
N TRP A 318 -1.22 6.09 -7.16
CA TRP A 318 -0.23 5.50 -8.06
C TRP A 318 -0.38 3.99 -8.18
N GLY A 319 -0.83 3.34 -7.10
CA GLY A 319 -1.08 1.91 -7.08
C GLY A 319 -1.80 1.47 -5.83
N ALA A 320 -2.00 0.16 -5.72
CA ALA A 320 -2.59 -0.47 -4.56
C ALA A 320 -2.08 -1.91 -4.42
N VAL A 321 -2.09 -2.40 -3.19
CA VAL A 321 -1.63 -3.75 -2.85
C VAL A 321 -2.80 -4.62 -2.39
N THR A 322 -2.72 -5.91 -2.76
CA THR A 322 -3.74 -6.93 -2.48
C THR A 322 -3.24 -7.94 -1.45
N THR A 323 -4.05 -8.95 -1.15
CA THR A 323 -3.64 -10.11 -0.34
C THR A 323 -3.25 -11.33 -1.21
N MET A 324 -3.25 -11.18 -2.53
CA MET A 324 -2.89 -12.23 -3.48
C MET A 324 -1.39 -12.50 -3.42
N ASN A 325 -0.99 -13.77 -3.40
CA ASN A 325 0.41 -14.14 -3.28
C ASN A 325 1.18 -13.93 -4.61
N GLY A 326 2.33 -13.28 -4.55
CA GLY A 326 3.20 -13.06 -5.71
C GLY A 326 4.25 -11.99 -5.48
N THR A 327 5.22 -11.91 -6.40
CA THR A 327 6.37 -11.00 -6.32
C THR A 327 6.64 -10.24 -7.62
N TRP A 328 5.82 -10.45 -8.66
CA TRP A 328 5.95 -9.76 -9.95
C TRP A 328 4.97 -8.59 -10.04
N HIS A 329 5.49 -7.44 -10.45
CA HIS A 329 4.80 -6.17 -10.44
C HIS A 329 5.12 -5.38 -11.71
N GLY A 330 4.10 -5.01 -12.46
CA GLY A 330 4.19 -4.14 -13.63
C GLY A 330 3.35 -2.88 -13.48
N PHE A 331 3.26 -2.12 -14.57
CA PHE A 331 2.45 -0.90 -14.59
C PHE A 331 0.96 -1.19 -14.77
N ASP A 332 0.64 -2.20 -15.57
CA ASP A 332 -0.75 -2.55 -15.93
C ASP A 332 -1.52 -3.09 -14.72
N ASP A 333 -0.84 -3.81 -13.84
CA ASP A 333 -1.37 -4.40 -12.60
C ASP A 333 -1.03 -3.57 -11.35
N ARG A 334 -0.66 -2.29 -11.50
CA ARG A 334 -0.23 -1.43 -10.36
C ARG A 334 -1.28 -1.21 -9.28
N PHE A 335 -2.56 -1.38 -9.61
CA PHE A 335 -3.66 -1.37 -8.64
C PHE A 335 -3.97 -2.75 -8.08
N GLU A 336 -3.17 -3.76 -8.41
CA GLU A 336 -3.39 -5.16 -8.04
C GLU A 336 -2.09 -5.83 -7.60
N TRP A 337 -1.10 -5.03 -7.15
CA TRP A 337 0.19 -5.57 -6.76
C TRP A 337 0.03 -6.60 -5.64
N ARG A 338 0.69 -7.74 -5.85
CA ARG A 338 0.64 -8.92 -5.00
C ARG A 338 1.56 -8.75 -3.79
N ARG A 339 1.32 -9.53 -2.74
CA ARG A 339 2.12 -9.50 -1.52
C ARG A 339 2.43 -10.90 -1.02
N VAL A 340 3.51 -11.02 -0.28
CA VAL A 340 3.95 -12.25 0.38
C VAL A 340 3.47 -12.18 1.83
N ARG A 341 2.45 -12.97 2.16
CA ARG A 341 1.90 -13.02 3.53
C ARG A 341 2.90 -13.66 4.47
N ILE A 342 3.33 -12.94 5.50
CA ILE A 342 4.07 -13.56 6.61
C ILE A 342 3.07 -14.05 7.63
N ARG A 343 3.17 -15.34 7.97
CA ARG A 343 2.29 -16.01 8.92
C ARG A 343 3.01 -16.22 10.25
N ASN A 344 2.25 -16.45 11.31
CA ASN A 344 2.78 -16.91 12.59
C ASN A 344 3.64 -18.17 12.49
N THR A 345 3.31 -19.05 11.53
CA THR A 345 4.01 -20.31 11.31
C THR A 345 5.22 -20.18 10.39
N THR A 346 5.49 -19.00 9.82
CA THR A 346 6.59 -18.78 8.89
C THR A 346 7.94 -18.89 9.61
N SER A 347 8.59 -20.04 9.46
CA SER A 347 9.96 -20.22 9.94
C SER A 347 10.96 -19.36 9.17
N ILE A 348 12.13 -19.08 9.75
CA ILE A 348 13.17 -18.31 9.05
C ILE A 348 13.65 -18.97 7.75
N THR A 349 13.60 -20.31 7.67
CA THR A 349 13.93 -21.06 6.45
C THR A 349 12.85 -20.84 5.38
N GLU A 350 11.58 -20.91 5.77
CA GLU A 350 10.47 -20.62 4.86
C GLU A 350 10.50 -19.17 4.38
N PHE A 351 10.77 -18.21 5.28
CA PHE A 351 10.93 -16.80 4.97
C PHE A 351 11.94 -16.57 3.83
N GLY A 352 13.11 -17.23 3.90
CA GLY A 352 14.12 -17.17 2.83
C GLY A 352 13.60 -17.69 1.48
N TYR A 353 12.83 -18.78 1.46
CA TYR A 353 12.23 -19.30 0.22
C TYR A 353 11.12 -18.40 -0.33
N MET A 354 10.34 -17.76 0.54
CA MET A 354 9.26 -16.84 0.15
C MET A 354 9.78 -15.55 -0.50
N LEU A 355 11.01 -15.14 -0.20
CA LEU A 355 11.63 -13.98 -0.84
C LEU A 355 12.14 -14.29 -2.26
N ASP A 356 12.47 -15.54 -2.55
CA ASP A 356 13.00 -15.97 -3.84
C ASP A 356 12.11 -17.00 -4.54
N MET A 357 10.78 -16.84 -4.47
CA MET A 357 9.77 -17.81 -4.94
C MET A 357 9.97 -18.38 -6.36
N GLU A 358 10.85 -17.80 -7.20
CA GLU A 358 11.03 -18.22 -8.61
C GLU A 358 12.47 -18.14 -9.13
N GLY A 359 13.50 -17.93 -8.29
CA GLY A 359 14.86 -17.61 -8.75
C GLY A 359 14.93 -16.20 -9.37
N THR A 360 15.90 -15.40 -9.01
CA THR A 360 16.02 -14.00 -9.46
C THR A 360 17.19 -13.87 -10.40
N LEU A 361 16.97 -13.55 -11.69
CA LEU A 361 17.85 -12.69 -12.49
C LEU A 361 17.02 -12.15 -13.68
N HIS A 362 16.67 -10.86 -13.62
CA HIS A 362 16.09 -10.01 -14.68
C HIS A 362 14.55 -9.93 -14.79
N GLY A 363 14.07 -8.67 -14.90
CA GLY A 363 12.68 -8.36 -15.23
C GLY A 363 12.30 -8.92 -16.60
N LYS A 364 11.04 -9.34 -16.75
CA LYS A 364 10.53 -9.83 -18.03
C LYS A 364 10.14 -8.62 -18.90
N PRO A 365 10.70 -8.48 -20.12
CA PRO A 365 10.26 -7.43 -21.04
C PRO A 365 8.82 -7.71 -21.52
N PRO A 366 8.08 -6.69 -22.01
CA PRO A 366 6.69 -6.81 -22.45
C PRO A 366 6.42 -7.82 -23.58
N SER A 367 7.44 -8.37 -24.24
CA SER A 367 7.30 -9.23 -25.43
C SER A 367 6.89 -10.68 -25.15
N ASP A 368 6.82 -11.09 -23.88
CA ASP A 368 6.67 -12.49 -23.51
C ASP A 368 5.34 -12.79 -22.79
N GLY A 369 4.34 -11.89 -22.91
CA GLY A 369 3.00 -12.01 -22.33
C GLY A 369 1.92 -12.22 -23.37
#